data_AF-A0A2T1BWT7-F1
#
_entry.id   AF-A0A2T1BWT7-F1
#
_cell.length_a   1.000
_cell.length_b   1.000
_cell.length_c   1.000
_cell.angle_alpha   90.00
_cell.angle_beta   90.00
_cell.angle_gamma   90.00
#
_symmetry.space_group_name_H-M   'P 1'
#
loop_
_entity.id
_entity.type
_entity.pdbx_description
1 polymer ?
#
loop_
_entity_poly.entity_id
_entity_poly.type
_entity_poly.pdbx_seq_one_letter_code
_entity_poly.pdbx_strand_id
1 'polypeptide(L)'
;MTTQNNVKQTGVLAATILIAIFQKSILPLLILFPLLRQEKIIRSTSEKIALIEQKSVVAHRQITQLNSESIAQKAEIYCLSRQVRLQQTRQNLAVSKIQELHRKNRILQSLIEPAIAISKIESQPLTNEPNSRQKCAIFIDSANLEGAARQLNTKVDYRQLKAVLTPHNQLVDARIYLGENAKSQSQQKFFNRLRQMGYTLVTKPIVWQQGRPKANIDVDLAVDLVKLANNYESVILVSGDGDYLKAVQEVKSQGVKVIVAAWSFHASKIILNAADKYMDLAEIQDLICIPNSSVKVVA
;
A
#
# COMPACT_ATOMS: atom_id res chain seq x y z
N MET A 1 121.59 -25.37 -6.77
CA MET A 1 120.80 -24.22 -6.30
C MET A 1 119.94 -23.55 -7.38
N THR A 2 120.12 -23.84 -8.67
CA THR A 2 119.43 -23.16 -9.79
C THR A 2 118.06 -23.75 -10.18
N THR A 3 117.80 -25.03 -9.94
CA THR A 3 116.53 -25.70 -10.32
C THR A 3 115.36 -25.35 -9.39
N GLN A 4 115.59 -25.12 -8.10
CA GLN A 4 114.56 -24.76 -7.13
C GLN A 4 114.03 -23.32 -7.29
N ASN A 5 114.86 -22.40 -7.79
CA ASN A 5 114.47 -21.02 -8.08
C ASN A 5 113.62 -20.91 -9.36
N ASN A 6 113.93 -21.69 -10.39
CA ASN A 6 113.14 -21.72 -11.63
C ASN A 6 111.73 -22.28 -11.42
N VAL A 7 111.56 -23.30 -10.56
CA VAL A 7 110.22 -23.85 -10.23
C VAL A 7 109.38 -22.86 -9.40
N LYS A 8 110.01 -22.07 -8.51
CA LYS A 8 109.32 -20.99 -7.79
C LYS A 8 108.94 -19.83 -8.72
N GLN A 9 109.82 -19.42 -9.65
CA GLN A 9 109.52 -18.36 -10.61
C GLN A 9 108.41 -18.77 -11.61
N THR A 10 108.41 -20.01 -12.11
CA THR A 10 107.36 -20.51 -13.01
C THR A 10 106.01 -20.63 -12.29
N GLY A 11 105.99 -21.01 -11.02
CA GLY A 11 104.79 -21.02 -10.18
C GLY A 11 104.20 -19.62 -9.94
N VAL A 12 105.05 -18.61 -9.70
CA VAL A 12 104.63 -17.21 -9.54
C VAL A 12 104.11 -16.62 -10.86
N LEU A 13 104.74 -16.95 -11.99
CA LEU A 13 104.28 -16.56 -13.33
C LEU A 13 102.93 -17.21 -13.69
N ALA A 14 102.75 -18.50 -13.38
CA ALA A 14 101.48 -19.19 -13.59
C ALA A 14 100.36 -18.62 -12.71
N ALA A 15 100.65 -18.31 -11.45
CA ALA A 15 99.69 -17.69 -10.52
C ALA A 15 99.28 -16.27 -10.98
N THR A 16 100.23 -15.45 -11.44
CA THR A 16 99.93 -14.11 -11.95
C THR A 16 99.12 -14.15 -13.24
N ILE A 17 99.39 -15.09 -14.15
CA ILE A 17 98.57 -15.32 -15.35
C ILE A 17 97.16 -15.76 -14.96
N LEU A 18 97.00 -16.68 -14.01
CA LEU A 18 95.69 -17.13 -13.51
C LEU A 18 94.90 -16.00 -12.85
N ILE A 19 95.56 -15.17 -12.03
CA ILE A 19 94.94 -13.98 -11.42
C ILE A 19 94.54 -12.99 -12.51
N ALA A 20 95.38 -12.77 -13.54
CA ALA A 20 95.05 -11.88 -14.65
C ALA A 20 93.87 -12.39 -15.48
N ILE A 21 93.78 -13.71 -15.74
CA ILE A 21 92.63 -14.34 -16.42
C ILE A 21 91.37 -14.23 -15.54
N PHE A 22 91.50 -14.51 -14.24
CA PHE A 22 90.37 -14.37 -13.31
C PHE A 22 89.88 -12.92 -13.27
N GLN A 23 90.77 -11.94 -13.15
CA GLN A 23 90.42 -10.52 -13.09
C GLN A 23 89.90 -9.96 -14.42
N LYS A 24 90.47 -10.34 -15.57
CA LYS A 24 90.06 -9.81 -16.88
C LYS A 24 88.89 -10.56 -17.52
N SER A 25 88.71 -11.85 -17.22
CA SER A 25 87.74 -12.68 -17.94
C SER A 25 86.63 -13.21 -17.03
N ILE A 26 86.93 -13.69 -15.82
CA ILE A 26 85.94 -14.39 -14.97
C ILE A 26 85.21 -13.44 -14.03
N LEU A 27 85.93 -12.54 -13.36
CA LEU A 27 85.40 -11.58 -12.40
C LEU A 27 84.37 -10.61 -13.03
N PRO A 28 84.56 -10.09 -14.26
CA PRO A 28 83.55 -9.27 -14.92
C PRO A 28 82.26 -10.04 -15.19
N LEU A 29 82.35 -11.32 -15.61
CA LEU A 29 81.19 -12.17 -15.86
C LEU A 29 80.41 -12.48 -14.57
N LEU A 30 81.13 -12.74 -13.46
CA LEU A 30 80.53 -12.97 -12.14
C LEU A 30 79.74 -11.75 -11.62
N ILE A 31 80.15 -10.54 -11.98
CA ILE A 31 79.48 -9.29 -11.59
C ILE A 31 78.36 -8.92 -12.58
N LEU A 32 78.60 -9.09 -13.88
CA LEU A 32 77.69 -8.65 -14.95
C LEU A 32 76.41 -9.49 -15.02
N PHE A 33 76.48 -10.81 -14.84
CA PHE A 33 75.29 -11.68 -14.92
C PHE A 33 74.21 -11.33 -13.86
N PRO A 34 74.55 -11.18 -12.57
CA PRO A 34 73.60 -10.71 -11.55
C PRO A 34 73.02 -9.33 -11.88
N LEU A 35 73.84 -8.39 -12.37
CA LEU A 35 73.39 -7.05 -12.75
C LEU A 35 72.39 -7.08 -13.91
N LEU A 36 72.68 -7.82 -14.98
CA LEU A 36 71.77 -8.00 -16.12
C LEU A 36 70.46 -8.68 -15.71
N ARG A 37 70.52 -9.62 -14.75
CA ARG A 37 69.33 -10.27 -14.19
C ARG A 37 68.49 -9.27 -13.39
N GLN A 38 69.12 -8.44 -12.56
CA GLN A 38 68.42 -7.38 -11.82
C GLN A 38 67.79 -6.35 -12.77
N GLU A 39 68.51 -5.93 -13.80
CA GLU A 39 68.00 -4.96 -14.79
C GLU A 39 66.74 -5.48 -15.50
N LYS A 40 66.71 -6.77 -15.89
CA LYS A 40 65.51 -7.41 -16.45
C LYS A 40 64.33 -7.42 -15.48
N ILE A 41 64.56 -7.71 -14.20
CA ILE A 41 63.51 -7.70 -13.18
C ILE A 41 62.99 -6.28 -13.00
N ILE A 42 63.89 -5.30 -12.83
CA ILE A 42 63.55 -3.88 -12.67
C ILE A 42 62.69 -3.42 -13.85
N ARG A 43 63.12 -3.67 -15.09
CA ARG A 43 62.37 -3.30 -16.29
C ARG A 43 60.96 -3.92 -16.31
N SER A 44 60.85 -5.22 -16.02
CA SER A 44 59.54 -5.89 -15.96
C SER A 44 58.65 -5.33 -14.86
N THR A 45 59.21 -5.00 -13.68
CA THR A 45 58.45 -4.37 -12.61
C THR A 45 58.02 -2.95 -12.96
N SER A 46 58.87 -2.15 -13.61
CA SER A 46 58.53 -0.80 -14.07
C SER A 46 57.40 -0.81 -15.10
N GLU A 47 57.41 -1.75 -16.04
CA GLU A 47 56.31 -1.93 -17.02
C GLU A 47 54.98 -2.28 -16.34
N LYS A 48 55.00 -3.15 -15.33
CA LYS A 48 53.79 -3.50 -14.54
C LYS A 48 53.28 -2.31 -13.72
N ILE A 49 54.17 -1.52 -13.11
CA ILE A 49 53.81 -0.31 -12.36
C ILE A 49 53.15 0.71 -13.29
N ALA A 50 53.75 0.97 -14.46
CA ALA A 50 53.18 1.91 -15.45
C ALA A 50 51.78 1.48 -15.89
N LEU A 51 51.54 0.17 -16.10
CA LEU A 51 50.21 -0.34 -16.44
C LEU A 51 49.21 -0.14 -15.29
N ILE A 52 49.62 -0.34 -14.04
CA ILE A 52 48.77 -0.13 -12.86
C ILE A 52 48.40 1.35 -12.73
N GLU A 53 49.37 2.25 -12.89
CA GLU A 53 49.14 3.71 -12.86
C GLU A 53 48.19 4.15 -13.98
N GLN A 54 48.36 3.63 -15.19
CA GLN A 54 47.43 3.93 -16.28
C GLN A 54 46.00 3.48 -15.93
N LYS A 55 45.84 2.26 -15.38
CA LYS A 55 44.54 1.74 -14.96
C LYS A 55 43.94 2.55 -13.80
N SER A 56 44.75 3.00 -12.84
CA SER A 56 44.29 3.78 -11.69
C SER A 56 43.76 5.15 -12.12
N VAL A 57 44.40 5.80 -13.09
CA VAL A 57 43.95 7.08 -13.67
C VAL A 57 42.62 6.92 -14.39
N VAL A 58 42.46 5.87 -15.21
CA VAL A 58 41.19 5.59 -15.91
C VAL A 58 40.07 5.33 -14.89
N ALA A 59 40.34 4.52 -13.87
CA ALA A 59 39.38 4.24 -12.81
C ALA A 59 38.96 5.53 -12.05
N HIS A 60 39.92 6.41 -11.71
CA HIS A 60 39.61 7.68 -11.06
C HIS A 60 38.72 8.59 -11.92
N ARG A 61 38.98 8.68 -13.22
CA ARG A 61 38.12 9.44 -14.14
C ARG A 61 36.70 8.88 -14.15
N GLN A 62 36.56 7.56 -14.23
CA GLN A 62 35.25 6.91 -14.25
C GLN A 62 34.47 7.10 -12.94
N ILE A 63 35.14 6.99 -11.78
CA ILE A 63 34.55 7.29 -10.47
C ILE A 63 34.09 8.75 -10.40
N THR A 64 34.91 9.69 -10.88
CA THR A 64 34.58 11.12 -10.87
C THR A 64 33.36 11.40 -11.75
N GLN A 65 33.28 10.79 -12.93
CA GLN A 65 32.13 10.89 -13.81
C GLN A 65 30.86 10.35 -13.13
N LEU A 66 30.91 9.11 -12.62
CA LEU A 66 29.76 8.48 -11.94
C LEU A 66 29.28 9.31 -10.74
N ASN A 67 30.21 9.90 -9.97
CA ASN A 67 29.86 10.78 -8.86
C ASN A 67 29.13 12.04 -9.35
N SER A 68 29.59 12.66 -10.44
CA SER A 68 28.92 13.83 -11.03
C SER A 68 27.51 13.50 -11.53
N GLU A 69 27.34 12.34 -12.17
CA GLU A 69 26.04 11.84 -12.62
C GLU A 69 25.10 11.55 -11.44
N SER A 70 25.62 10.94 -10.37
CA SER A 70 24.86 10.68 -9.14
C SER A 70 24.38 11.96 -8.47
N ILE A 71 25.22 13.01 -8.44
CA ILE A 71 24.84 14.32 -7.89
C ILE A 71 23.73 14.95 -8.73
N ALA A 72 23.83 14.89 -10.06
CA ALA A 72 22.80 15.42 -10.96
C ALA A 72 21.46 14.70 -10.77
N GLN A 73 21.46 13.37 -10.70
CA GLN A 73 20.26 12.56 -10.45
C GLN A 73 19.61 12.89 -9.09
N LYS A 74 20.41 13.08 -8.03
CA LYS A 74 19.88 13.48 -6.71
C LYS A 74 19.21 14.86 -6.76
N ALA A 75 19.78 15.81 -7.50
CA ALA A 75 19.18 17.13 -7.69
C ALA A 75 17.84 17.03 -8.44
N GLU A 76 17.76 16.20 -9.48
CA GLU A 76 16.53 15.95 -10.23
C GLU A 76 15.43 15.33 -9.36
N ILE A 77 15.75 14.29 -8.58
CA ILE A 77 14.83 13.67 -7.62
C ILE A 77 14.30 14.70 -6.62
N TYR A 78 15.17 15.59 -6.12
CA TYR A 78 14.77 16.64 -5.19
C TYR A 78 13.77 17.61 -5.83
N CYS A 79 14.02 18.05 -7.06
CA CYS A 79 13.12 18.92 -7.83
C CYS A 79 11.76 18.25 -8.07
N LEU A 80 11.75 16.99 -8.50
CA LEU A 80 10.52 16.22 -8.72
C LEU A 80 9.73 16.04 -7.40
N SER A 81 10.42 15.70 -6.31
CA SER A 81 9.80 15.56 -4.99
C SER A 81 9.17 16.87 -4.49
N ARG A 82 9.76 18.01 -4.83
CA ARG A 82 9.16 19.33 -4.55
C ARG A 82 7.91 19.57 -5.39
N GLN A 83 7.90 19.23 -6.68
CA GLN A 83 6.72 19.37 -7.54
C GLN A 83 5.55 18.50 -7.07
N VAL A 84 5.82 17.24 -6.70
CA VAL A 84 4.80 16.32 -6.17
C VAL A 84 4.18 16.89 -4.89
N ARG A 85 4.99 17.40 -3.96
CA ARG A 85 4.47 18.05 -2.73
C ARG A 85 3.58 19.25 -3.05
N LEU A 86 3.98 20.10 -4.00
CA LEU A 86 3.15 21.24 -4.42
C LEU A 86 1.83 20.80 -5.04
N GLN A 87 1.82 19.73 -5.84
CA GLN A 87 0.58 19.17 -6.39
C GLN A 87 -0.32 18.59 -5.30
N GLN A 88 0.23 17.85 -4.33
CA GLN A 88 -0.53 17.35 -3.18
C GLN A 88 -1.16 18.48 -2.36
N THR A 89 -0.41 19.56 -2.09
CA THR A 89 -0.98 20.72 -1.38
C THR A 89 -2.13 21.36 -2.16
N ARG A 90 -2.01 21.48 -3.49
CA ARG A 90 -3.10 21.98 -4.34
C ARG A 90 -4.33 21.07 -4.30
N GLN A 91 -4.13 19.75 -4.35
CA GLN A 91 -5.22 18.78 -4.24
C GLN A 91 -5.91 18.88 -2.88
N ASN A 92 -5.15 18.94 -1.79
CA ASN A 92 -5.70 19.08 -0.44
C ASN A 92 -6.53 20.37 -0.30
N LEU A 93 -6.05 21.48 -0.86
CA LEU A 93 -6.81 22.73 -0.88
C LEU A 93 -8.10 22.61 -1.70
N ALA A 94 -8.06 21.95 -2.86
CA ALA A 94 -9.24 21.70 -3.68
C ALA A 94 -10.29 20.84 -2.96
N VAL A 95 -9.85 19.76 -2.29
CA VAL A 95 -10.72 18.90 -1.48
C VAL A 95 -11.36 19.69 -0.34
N SER A 96 -10.58 20.52 0.37
CA SER A 96 -11.11 21.38 1.43
C SER A 96 -12.18 22.35 0.90
N LYS A 97 -11.97 22.91 -0.30
CA LYS A 97 -12.95 23.79 -0.94
C LYS A 97 -14.24 23.05 -1.32
N ILE A 98 -14.14 21.83 -1.82
CA ILE A 98 -15.30 20.97 -2.12
C ILE A 98 -16.09 20.67 -0.85
N GLN A 99 -15.41 20.33 0.25
CA GLN A 99 -16.06 20.09 1.54
C GLN A 99 -16.82 21.34 2.04
N GLU A 100 -16.22 22.53 1.91
CA GLU A 100 -16.88 23.79 2.24
C GLU A 100 -18.14 24.03 1.39
N LEU A 101 -18.05 23.80 0.08
CA LEU A 101 -19.18 23.93 -0.85
C LEU A 101 -20.28 22.91 -0.53
N HIS A 102 -19.93 21.66 -0.23
CA HIS A 102 -20.89 20.64 0.21
C HIS A 102 -21.59 21.06 1.50
N ARG A 103 -20.87 21.64 2.48
CA ARG A 103 -21.49 22.16 3.70
C ARG A 103 -22.49 23.28 3.41
N LYS A 104 -22.11 24.24 2.56
CA LYS A 104 -23.01 25.33 2.13
C LYS A 104 -24.24 24.78 1.40
N ASN A 105 -24.06 23.81 0.51
CA ASN A 105 -25.15 23.21 -0.24
C ASN A 105 -26.11 22.43 0.67
N ARG A 106 -25.60 21.72 1.70
CA ARG A 106 -26.47 21.08 2.71
C ARG A 106 -27.34 22.09 3.46
N ILE A 107 -26.78 23.23 3.84
CA ILE A 107 -27.54 24.30 4.51
C ILE A 107 -28.63 24.81 3.57
N LEU A 108 -28.30 25.10 2.31
CA LEU A 108 -29.29 25.51 1.32
C LEU A 108 -30.39 24.46 1.13
N GLN A 109 -30.04 23.18 0.99
CA GLN A 109 -31.00 22.08 0.91
C GLN A 109 -31.93 22.03 2.14
N SER A 110 -31.38 22.18 3.34
CA SER A 110 -32.18 22.20 4.58
C SER A 110 -33.15 23.38 4.67
N LEU A 111 -32.89 24.48 3.95
CA LEU A 111 -33.78 25.64 3.86
C LEU A 111 -34.81 25.50 2.73
N ILE A 112 -34.44 24.82 1.64
CA ILE A 112 -35.29 24.61 0.46
C ILE A 112 -36.33 23.51 0.72
N GLU A 113 -35.97 22.42 1.41
CA GLU A 113 -36.87 21.29 1.68
C GLU A 113 -38.18 21.70 2.39
N PRO A 114 -38.16 22.55 3.44
CA PRO A 114 -39.39 23.09 4.03
C PRO A 114 -40.21 23.93 3.05
N ALA A 115 -39.56 24.75 2.23
CA ALA A 115 -40.25 25.64 1.28
C ALA A 115 -40.94 24.87 0.14
N ILE A 116 -40.31 23.79 -0.34
CA ILE A 116 -40.91 22.86 -1.33
C ILE A 116 -42.04 22.04 -0.69
N ALA A 117 -41.89 21.64 0.57
CA ALA A 117 -42.96 20.95 1.30
C ALA A 117 -44.19 21.86 1.47
N ILE A 118 -43.99 23.14 1.81
CA ILE A 118 -45.07 24.13 1.95
C ILE A 118 -45.80 24.33 0.61
N SER A 119 -45.07 24.49 -0.51
CA SER A 119 -45.72 24.68 -1.82
C SER A 119 -46.43 23.43 -2.35
N LYS A 120 -45.98 22.22 -1.98
CA LYS A 120 -46.69 20.96 -2.24
C LYS A 120 -47.97 20.79 -1.41
N ILE A 121 -47.98 21.30 -0.17
CA ILE A 121 -49.17 21.27 0.70
C ILE A 121 -50.26 22.20 0.16
N GLU A 122 -49.90 23.37 -0.37
CA GLU A 122 -50.86 24.34 -0.94
C GLU A 122 -51.52 23.89 -2.25
N SER A 123 -50.98 22.86 -2.92
CA SER A 123 -51.44 22.40 -4.24
C SER A 123 -52.11 21.01 -4.25
N GLN A 124 -52.28 20.36 -3.10
CA GLN A 124 -52.94 19.05 -3.01
C GLN A 124 -54.36 19.14 -2.43
N PRO A 125 -55.36 18.45 -3.02
CA PRO A 125 -56.68 18.33 -2.42
C PRO A 125 -56.59 17.52 -1.13
N LEU A 126 -57.35 17.92 -0.10
CA LEU A 126 -57.44 17.21 1.17
C LEU A 126 -58.00 15.78 0.95
N THR A 127 -57.14 14.80 0.79
CA THR A 127 -57.45 13.39 1.06
C THR A 127 -56.52 12.88 2.13
N ASN A 128 -57.13 12.51 3.26
CA ASN A 128 -56.49 11.97 4.46
C ASN A 128 -55.66 10.72 4.15
N GLU A 129 -54.38 10.71 4.53
CA GLU A 129 -53.67 9.59 5.16
C GLU A 129 -52.43 10.15 5.90
N PRO A 130 -52.08 9.68 7.10
CA PRO A 130 -50.94 10.17 7.84
C PRO A 130 -49.63 9.67 7.20
N ASN A 131 -48.63 10.53 7.27
CA ASN A 131 -47.25 10.37 6.83
C ASN A 131 -46.59 9.10 7.45
N SER A 132 -46.85 7.91 6.91
CA SER A 132 -46.22 6.67 7.39
C SER A 132 -44.81 6.54 6.79
N ARG A 133 -43.79 6.53 7.64
CA ARG A 133 -42.40 6.34 7.21
C ARG A 133 -42.25 4.96 6.56
N GLN A 134 -41.61 4.90 5.39
CA GLN A 134 -41.43 3.65 4.66
C GLN A 134 -40.64 2.62 5.48
N LYS A 135 -41.13 1.37 5.53
CA LYS A 135 -40.44 0.30 6.27
C LYS A 135 -39.15 -0.11 5.55
N CYS A 136 -38.05 -0.13 6.27
CA CYS A 136 -36.73 -0.46 5.74
C CYS A 136 -36.00 -1.47 6.62
N ALA A 137 -35.19 -2.32 6.00
CA ALA A 137 -34.24 -3.19 6.71
C ALA A 137 -32.82 -3.06 6.16
N ILE A 138 -31.83 -3.30 7.02
CA ILE A 138 -30.40 -3.28 6.66
C ILE A 138 -29.84 -4.69 6.77
N PHE A 139 -29.12 -5.14 5.75
CA PHE A 139 -28.39 -6.40 5.71
C PHE A 139 -26.90 -6.10 5.52
N ILE A 140 -26.09 -6.39 6.54
CA ILE A 140 -24.68 -6.00 6.56
C ILE A 140 -23.77 -7.22 6.41
N ASP A 141 -22.98 -7.22 5.34
CA ASP A 141 -21.83 -8.11 5.19
C ASP A 141 -20.65 -7.51 5.96
N SER A 142 -20.39 -8.03 7.15
CA SER A 142 -19.33 -7.48 8.00
C SER A 142 -17.95 -7.72 7.41
N ALA A 143 -17.72 -8.82 6.67
CA ALA A 143 -16.42 -9.11 6.08
C ALA A 143 -16.09 -8.10 4.99
N ASN A 144 -17.06 -7.77 4.14
CA ASN A 144 -16.90 -6.76 3.10
C ASN A 144 -16.75 -5.34 3.69
N LEU A 145 -17.63 -4.96 4.63
CA LEU A 145 -17.61 -3.65 5.29
C LEU A 145 -16.29 -3.40 6.06
N GLU A 146 -15.90 -4.34 6.92
CA GLU A 146 -14.65 -4.22 7.71
C GLU A 146 -13.41 -4.41 6.83
N GLY A 147 -13.50 -5.16 5.73
CA GLY A 147 -12.45 -5.25 4.72
C GLY A 147 -12.13 -3.88 4.12
N ALA A 148 -13.17 -3.19 3.63
CA ALA A 148 -13.03 -1.85 3.07
C ALA A 148 -12.58 -0.81 4.11
N ALA A 149 -13.16 -0.82 5.32
CA ALA A 149 -12.76 0.10 6.39
C ALA A 149 -11.28 -0.07 6.81
N ARG A 150 -10.79 -1.32 6.86
CA ARG A 150 -9.37 -1.61 7.13
C ARG A 150 -8.45 -1.07 6.04
N GLN A 151 -8.84 -1.16 4.77
CA GLN A 151 -8.06 -0.61 3.66
C GLN A 151 -7.95 0.92 3.75
N LEU A 152 -8.99 1.59 4.27
CA LEU A 152 -8.99 3.03 4.54
C LEU A 152 -8.34 3.41 5.89
N ASN A 153 -7.82 2.43 6.63
CA ASN A 153 -7.28 2.62 7.97
C ASN A 153 -8.24 3.38 8.89
N THR A 154 -9.53 3.04 8.86
CA THR A 154 -10.58 3.64 9.68
C THR A 154 -11.42 2.58 10.38
N LYS A 155 -12.31 3.00 11.27
CA LYS A 155 -13.24 2.13 11.99
C LYS A 155 -14.67 2.62 11.81
N VAL A 156 -15.59 1.71 11.54
CA VAL A 156 -17.01 2.04 11.39
C VAL A 156 -17.65 2.25 12.75
N ASP A 157 -18.36 3.35 12.92
CA ASP A 157 -19.31 3.56 14.00
C ASP A 157 -20.66 2.98 13.58
N TYR A 158 -20.95 1.77 14.07
CA TYR A 158 -22.19 1.06 13.79
C TYR A 158 -23.45 1.79 14.28
N ARG A 159 -23.35 2.64 15.30
CA ARG A 159 -24.50 3.44 15.75
C ARG A 159 -24.82 4.50 14.69
N GLN A 160 -23.81 5.18 14.19
CA GLN A 160 -23.98 6.20 13.16
C GLN A 160 -24.32 5.60 11.80
N LEU A 161 -23.69 4.48 11.43
CA LEU A 161 -23.99 3.77 10.18
C LEU A 161 -25.50 3.53 10.05
N LYS A 162 -26.11 2.95 11.08
CA LYS A 162 -27.54 2.67 11.11
C LYS A 162 -28.38 3.94 10.96
N ALA A 163 -28.04 5.01 11.69
CA ALA A 163 -28.78 6.27 11.67
C ALA A 163 -28.69 6.99 10.32
N VAL A 164 -27.48 7.03 9.72
CA VAL A 164 -27.20 7.74 8.47
C VAL A 164 -27.76 7.01 7.25
N LEU A 165 -27.85 5.67 7.29
CA LEU A 165 -28.44 4.89 6.20
C LEU A 165 -29.98 4.98 6.14
N THR A 166 -30.64 5.29 7.26
CA THR A 166 -32.12 5.36 7.31
C THR A 166 -32.65 6.67 7.92
N PRO A 167 -32.32 7.86 7.37
CA PRO A 167 -32.70 9.14 7.97
C PRO A 167 -34.21 9.43 7.89
N HIS A 168 -34.88 8.94 6.85
CA HIS A 168 -36.31 9.21 6.58
C HIS A 168 -37.19 7.95 6.59
N ASN A 169 -36.59 6.77 6.81
CA ASN A 169 -37.28 5.49 6.79
C ASN A 169 -37.53 4.98 8.21
N GLN A 170 -38.58 4.19 8.39
CA GLN A 170 -38.76 3.41 9.60
C GLN A 170 -37.86 2.18 9.51
N LEU A 171 -36.72 2.19 10.20
CA LEU A 171 -35.89 1.01 10.32
C LEU A 171 -36.61 -0.04 11.17
N VAL A 172 -36.98 -1.16 10.54
CA VAL A 172 -37.68 -2.28 11.17
C VAL A 172 -36.70 -3.35 11.67
N ASP A 173 -35.65 -3.65 10.90
CA ASP A 173 -34.65 -4.66 11.24
C ASP A 173 -33.26 -4.27 10.71
N ALA A 174 -32.21 -4.59 11.46
CA ALA A 174 -30.84 -4.40 11.05
C ALA A 174 -30.04 -5.66 11.39
N ARG A 175 -29.71 -6.43 10.35
CA ARG A 175 -28.98 -7.70 10.45
C ARG A 175 -27.52 -7.52 10.09
N ILE A 176 -26.65 -8.17 10.84
CA ILE A 176 -25.22 -8.21 10.55
C ILE A 176 -24.71 -9.65 10.55
N TYR A 177 -24.03 -10.00 9.45
CA TYR A 177 -23.55 -11.34 9.14
C TYR A 177 -22.06 -11.42 9.44
N LEU A 178 -21.68 -12.30 10.37
CA LEU A 178 -20.38 -12.29 11.03
C LEU A 178 -19.78 -13.70 11.13
N GLY A 179 -18.47 -13.80 10.86
CA GLY A 179 -17.68 -14.96 11.25
C GLY A 179 -17.36 -14.93 12.74
N GLU A 180 -17.62 -16.03 13.44
CA GLU A 180 -17.40 -16.17 14.88
C GLU A 180 -16.21 -17.08 15.20
N ASN A 181 -15.33 -16.58 16.04
CA ASN A 181 -14.30 -17.34 16.74
C ASN A 181 -14.66 -17.37 18.23
N ALA A 182 -15.27 -18.48 18.66
CA ALA A 182 -15.75 -18.66 20.03
C ALA A 182 -14.68 -18.44 21.12
N LYS A 183 -13.39 -18.58 20.79
CA LYS A 183 -12.28 -18.36 21.75
C LYS A 183 -11.92 -16.89 21.94
N SER A 184 -12.39 -15.98 21.08
CA SER A 184 -12.02 -14.57 21.10
C SER A 184 -12.92 -13.75 22.03
N GLN A 185 -12.47 -13.51 23.26
CA GLN A 185 -13.20 -12.65 24.21
C GLN A 185 -13.43 -11.23 23.68
N SER A 186 -12.46 -10.67 22.94
CA SER A 186 -12.61 -9.34 22.35
C SER A 186 -13.74 -9.31 21.31
N GLN A 187 -13.87 -10.37 20.50
CA GLN A 187 -14.95 -10.48 19.52
C GLN A 187 -16.31 -10.61 20.22
N GLN A 188 -16.41 -11.42 21.28
CA GLN A 188 -17.66 -11.55 22.05
C GLN A 188 -18.09 -10.22 22.68
N LYS A 189 -17.15 -9.43 23.21
CA LYS A 189 -17.44 -8.06 23.70
C LYS A 189 -17.96 -7.17 22.58
N PHE A 190 -17.39 -7.26 21.37
CA PHE A 190 -17.88 -6.51 20.21
C PHE A 190 -19.29 -6.95 19.80
N PHE A 191 -19.58 -8.25 19.73
CA PHE A 191 -20.92 -8.77 19.42
C PHE A 191 -21.96 -8.32 20.44
N ASN A 192 -21.62 -8.30 21.72
CA ASN A 192 -22.50 -7.79 22.77
C ASN A 192 -22.82 -6.30 22.59
N ARG A 193 -21.84 -5.48 22.17
CA ARG A 193 -22.09 -4.07 21.84
C ARG A 193 -23.03 -3.91 20.65
N LEU A 194 -22.86 -4.72 19.59
CA LEU A 194 -23.77 -4.69 18.44
C LEU A 194 -25.21 -5.05 18.83
N ARG A 195 -25.39 -6.09 19.66
CA ARG A 195 -26.72 -6.45 20.20
C ARG A 195 -27.33 -5.31 21.02
N GLN A 196 -26.54 -4.67 21.88
CA GLN A 196 -26.98 -3.49 22.66
C GLN A 196 -27.36 -2.29 21.75
N MET A 197 -26.75 -2.19 20.58
CA MET A 197 -27.10 -1.21 19.55
C MET A 197 -28.35 -1.60 18.74
N GLY A 198 -28.98 -2.74 19.04
CA GLY A 198 -30.20 -3.21 18.37
C GLY A 198 -29.96 -3.90 17.03
N TYR A 199 -28.78 -4.48 16.82
CA TYR A 199 -28.52 -5.35 15.66
C TYR A 199 -28.95 -6.80 15.95
N THR A 200 -29.56 -7.42 14.95
CA THR A 200 -29.77 -8.86 14.86
C THR A 200 -28.49 -9.50 14.32
N LEU A 201 -27.80 -10.32 15.13
CA LEU A 201 -26.54 -10.96 14.72
C LEU A 201 -26.83 -12.34 14.12
N VAL A 202 -26.30 -12.58 12.92
CA VAL A 202 -26.25 -13.91 12.31
C VAL A 202 -24.78 -14.34 12.26
N THR A 203 -24.42 -15.36 13.04
CA THR A 203 -23.03 -15.81 13.16
C THR A 203 -22.82 -17.21 12.61
N LYS A 204 -21.64 -17.44 11.99
CA LYS A 204 -21.14 -18.79 11.65
C LYS A 204 -19.73 -18.98 12.16
N PRO A 205 -19.37 -20.18 12.64
CA PRO A 205 -18.01 -20.46 13.09
C PRO A 205 -17.02 -20.28 11.93
N ILE A 206 -15.89 -19.63 12.21
CA ILE A 206 -14.79 -19.49 11.24
C ILE A 206 -14.09 -20.84 11.09
N VAL A 207 -14.06 -21.36 9.88
CA VAL A 207 -13.36 -22.60 9.51
C VAL A 207 -12.08 -22.25 8.75
N TRP A 208 -10.99 -22.95 9.04
CA TRP A 208 -9.74 -22.80 8.30
C TRP A 208 -9.74 -23.70 7.08
N GLN A 209 -9.70 -23.12 5.88
CA GLN A 209 -9.61 -23.86 4.63
C GLN A 209 -8.39 -23.39 3.85
N GLN A 210 -7.49 -24.31 3.49
CA GLN A 210 -6.24 -24.01 2.77
C GLN A 210 -5.41 -22.89 3.47
N GLY A 211 -5.36 -22.93 4.80
CA GLY A 211 -4.61 -21.94 5.59
C GLY A 211 -5.27 -20.54 5.68
N ARG A 212 -6.49 -20.36 5.16
CA ARG A 212 -7.24 -19.10 5.25
C ARG A 212 -8.51 -19.27 6.10
N PRO A 213 -8.82 -18.32 7.00
CA PRO A 213 -10.08 -18.33 7.73
C PRO A 213 -11.23 -17.97 6.77
N LYS A 214 -12.26 -18.81 6.72
CA LYS A 214 -13.51 -18.55 5.99
C LYS A 214 -14.70 -18.80 6.89
N ALA A 215 -15.63 -17.86 6.91
CA ALA A 215 -16.98 -18.09 7.39
C ALA A 215 -17.87 -17.98 6.15
N ASN A 216 -18.43 -19.10 5.67
CA ASN A 216 -19.31 -19.12 4.50
C ASN A 216 -20.70 -18.57 4.89
N ILE A 217 -20.74 -17.30 5.29
CA ILE A 217 -21.91 -16.59 5.80
C ILE A 217 -22.67 -15.87 4.68
N ASP A 218 -22.02 -15.66 3.54
CA ASP A 218 -22.58 -14.95 2.38
C ASP A 218 -23.85 -15.64 1.85
N VAL A 219 -23.90 -16.98 1.93
CA VAL A 219 -25.08 -17.78 1.55
C VAL A 219 -26.26 -17.48 2.49
N ASP A 220 -26.03 -17.40 3.80
CA ASP A 220 -27.11 -17.09 4.75
C ASP A 220 -27.62 -15.67 4.55
N LEU A 221 -26.72 -14.71 4.29
CA LEU A 221 -27.10 -13.35 3.93
C LEU A 221 -27.99 -13.34 2.68
N ALA A 222 -27.55 -13.97 1.60
CA ALA A 222 -28.31 -14.02 0.36
C ALA A 222 -29.70 -14.67 0.54
N VAL A 223 -29.76 -15.77 1.29
CA VAL A 223 -31.01 -16.49 1.58
C VAL A 223 -31.95 -15.65 2.43
N ASP A 224 -31.46 -15.03 3.51
CA ASP A 224 -32.26 -14.18 4.38
C ASP A 224 -32.73 -12.92 3.65
N LEU A 225 -31.87 -12.30 2.83
CA LEU A 225 -32.20 -11.13 2.03
C LEU A 225 -33.42 -11.42 1.14
N VAL A 226 -33.41 -12.53 0.40
CA VAL A 226 -34.52 -12.95 -0.46
C VAL A 226 -35.76 -13.32 0.35
N LYS A 227 -35.61 -14.06 1.45
CA LYS A 227 -36.76 -14.53 2.25
C LYS A 227 -37.47 -13.42 3.00
N LEU A 228 -36.72 -12.45 3.50
CA LEU A 228 -37.24 -11.44 4.42
C LEU A 228 -37.63 -10.14 3.72
N ALA A 229 -37.16 -9.91 2.49
CA ALA A 229 -37.36 -8.65 1.78
C ALA A 229 -38.81 -8.18 1.72
N ASN A 230 -39.77 -9.08 1.46
CA ASN A 230 -41.20 -8.76 1.34
C ASN A 230 -41.85 -8.18 2.60
N ASN A 231 -41.17 -8.22 3.75
CA ASN A 231 -41.63 -7.58 4.97
C ASN A 231 -41.33 -6.06 5.00
N TYR A 232 -40.60 -5.56 4.00
CA TYR A 232 -40.10 -4.20 3.92
C TYR A 232 -40.43 -3.57 2.57
N GLU A 233 -40.52 -2.24 2.51
CA GLU A 233 -40.65 -1.51 1.25
C GLU A 233 -39.29 -1.30 0.58
N SER A 234 -38.23 -1.28 1.38
CA SER A 234 -36.86 -1.17 0.90
C SER A 234 -35.89 -1.98 1.77
N VAL A 235 -34.85 -2.50 1.14
CA VAL A 235 -33.73 -3.13 1.82
C VAL A 235 -32.42 -2.43 1.46
N ILE A 236 -31.54 -2.29 2.44
CA ILE A 236 -30.20 -1.75 2.27
C ILE A 236 -29.20 -2.89 2.43
N LEU A 237 -28.58 -3.29 1.33
CA LEU A 237 -27.47 -4.23 1.32
C LEU A 237 -26.17 -3.45 1.52
N VAL A 238 -25.53 -3.64 2.68
CA VAL A 238 -24.21 -3.07 2.97
C VAL A 238 -23.14 -4.09 2.56
N SER A 239 -22.90 -4.17 1.24
CA SER A 239 -21.82 -4.96 0.62
C SER A 239 -21.61 -4.50 -0.82
N GLY A 240 -20.37 -4.54 -1.29
CA GLY A 240 -20.02 -4.32 -2.69
C GLY A 240 -19.83 -5.60 -3.50
N ASP A 241 -20.03 -6.78 -2.90
CA ASP A 241 -19.75 -8.06 -3.54
C ASP A 241 -20.72 -8.36 -4.70
N GLY A 242 -20.18 -8.71 -5.86
CA GLY A 242 -20.97 -9.07 -7.04
C GLY A 242 -21.72 -10.39 -6.90
N ASP A 243 -21.32 -11.25 -5.96
CA ASP A 243 -21.94 -12.56 -5.73
C ASP A 243 -23.41 -12.44 -5.25
N TYR A 244 -23.78 -11.31 -4.66
CA TYR A 244 -25.16 -11.03 -4.25
C TYR A 244 -26.08 -10.62 -5.42
N LEU A 245 -25.59 -10.49 -6.66
CA LEU A 245 -26.38 -10.05 -7.81
C LEU A 245 -27.71 -10.82 -7.95
N LYS A 246 -27.69 -12.14 -7.83
CA LYS A 246 -28.89 -12.96 -7.97
C LYS A 246 -29.91 -12.72 -6.86
N ALA A 247 -29.44 -12.53 -5.63
CA ALA A 247 -30.31 -12.17 -4.51
C ALA A 247 -30.93 -10.78 -4.71
N VAL A 248 -30.15 -9.80 -5.17
CA VAL A 248 -30.64 -8.44 -5.49
C VAL A 248 -31.71 -8.48 -6.60
N GLN A 249 -31.47 -9.23 -7.68
CA GLN A 249 -32.44 -9.36 -8.77
C GLN A 249 -33.75 -10.00 -8.31
N GLU A 250 -33.65 -11.05 -7.49
CA GLU A 250 -34.82 -11.74 -6.94
C GLU A 250 -35.64 -10.82 -6.04
N VAL A 251 -35.01 -10.12 -5.09
CA VAL A 251 -35.68 -9.14 -4.21
C VAL A 251 -36.39 -8.06 -5.02
N LYS A 252 -35.74 -7.54 -6.07
CA LYS A 252 -36.36 -6.55 -6.95
C LYS A 252 -37.57 -7.10 -7.69
N SER A 253 -37.51 -8.36 -8.12
CA SER A 253 -38.64 -9.02 -8.80
C SER A 253 -39.87 -9.14 -7.90
N GLN A 254 -39.65 -9.16 -6.58
CA GLN A 254 -40.71 -9.16 -5.56
C GLN A 254 -41.29 -7.75 -5.31
N GLY A 255 -40.82 -6.72 -6.02
CA GLY A 255 -41.30 -5.34 -5.90
C GLY A 255 -40.67 -4.52 -4.76
N VAL A 256 -39.65 -5.07 -4.09
CA VAL A 256 -38.94 -4.40 -3.00
C VAL A 256 -37.77 -3.58 -3.55
N LYS A 257 -37.63 -2.33 -3.10
CA LYS A 257 -36.52 -1.47 -3.53
C LYS A 257 -35.21 -1.93 -2.90
N VAL A 258 -34.17 -2.10 -3.70
CA VAL A 258 -32.83 -2.47 -3.23
C VAL A 258 -31.88 -1.29 -3.31
N ILE A 259 -31.33 -0.92 -2.16
CA ILE A 259 -30.28 0.08 -2.03
C ILE A 259 -28.98 -0.66 -1.73
N VAL A 260 -27.92 -0.42 -2.50
CA VAL A 260 -26.59 -0.96 -2.21
C VAL A 260 -25.74 0.15 -1.60
N ALA A 261 -25.17 -0.11 -0.43
CA ALA A 261 -24.29 0.79 0.27
C ALA A 261 -22.89 0.16 0.39
N ALA A 262 -21.90 0.73 -0.29
CA ALA A 262 -20.54 0.21 -0.29
C ALA A 262 -19.55 1.35 -0.58
N TRP A 263 -18.27 1.13 -0.28
CA TRP A 263 -17.22 2.00 -0.83
C TRP A 263 -16.98 1.64 -2.30
N SER A 264 -16.90 2.64 -3.17
CA SER A 264 -16.78 2.45 -4.63
C SER A 264 -15.59 1.58 -5.06
N PHE A 265 -14.44 1.66 -4.37
CA PHE A 265 -13.27 0.83 -4.68
C PHE A 265 -13.42 -0.64 -4.26
N HIS A 266 -14.43 -0.96 -3.45
CA HIS A 266 -14.70 -2.30 -2.93
C HIS A 266 -16.05 -2.84 -3.44
N ALA A 267 -16.59 -2.25 -4.51
CA ALA A 267 -17.88 -2.60 -5.10
C ALA A 267 -17.77 -3.00 -6.57
N SER A 268 -18.41 -4.12 -6.93
CA SER A 268 -18.52 -4.56 -8.32
C SER A 268 -19.53 -3.71 -9.08
N LYS A 269 -19.18 -3.24 -10.28
CA LYS A 269 -20.12 -2.49 -11.15
C LYS A 269 -21.41 -3.25 -11.44
N ILE A 270 -21.35 -4.59 -11.46
CA ILE A 270 -22.49 -5.45 -11.76
C ILE A 270 -23.57 -5.30 -10.69
N ILE A 271 -23.21 -5.30 -9.39
CA ILE A 271 -24.20 -5.14 -8.32
C ILE A 271 -24.70 -3.70 -8.21
N LEU A 272 -23.82 -2.71 -8.45
CA LEU A 272 -24.21 -1.30 -8.46
C LEU A 272 -25.24 -0.99 -9.54
N ASN A 273 -25.07 -1.55 -10.73
CA ASN A 273 -26.02 -1.39 -11.84
C ASN A 273 -27.34 -2.14 -11.62
N ALA A 274 -27.34 -3.20 -10.81
CA ALA A 274 -28.54 -3.97 -10.50
C ALA A 274 -29.41 -3.30 -9.42
N ALA A 275 -28.81 -2.53 -8.51
CA ALA A 275 -29.51 -1.82 -7.45
C ALA A 275 -30.43 -0.72 -7.98
N ASP A 276 -31.48 -0.38 -7.22
CA ASP A 276 -32.32 0.79 -7.53
C ASP A 276 -31.63 2.11 -7.13
N LYS A 277 -30.78 2.04 -6.10
CA LYS A 277 -29.96 3.15 -5.65
C LYS A 277 -28.62 2.65 -5.13
N TYR A 278 -27.56 3.39 -5.44
CA TYR A 278 -26.25 3.22 -4.83
C TYR A 278 -26.00 4.35 -3.83
N MET A 279 -25.47 4.00 -2.66
CA MET A 279 -24.97 4.93 -1.66
C MET A 279 -23.47 4.70 -1.47
N ASP A 280 -22.65 5.64 -1.93
CA ASP A 280 -21.20 5.55 -1.71
C ASP A 280 -20.88 5.89 -0.25
N LEU A 281 -20.34 4.92 0.48
CA LEU A 281 -19.92 5.11 1.87
C LEU A 281 -18.80 6.15 2.01
N ALA A 282 -18.06 6.44 0.95
CA ALA A 282 -17.06 7.52 0.93
C ALA A 282 -17.69 8.91 1.15
N GLU A 283 -18.89 9.15 0.61
CA GLU A 283 -19.56 10.46 0.71
C GLU A 283 -20.06 10.77 2.13
N ILE A 284 -20.32 9.72 2.92
CA ILE A 284 -20.80 9.80 4.29
C ILE A 284 -19.76 9.36 5.32
N GLN A 285 -18.52 9.11 4.89
CA GLN A 285 -17.45 8.54 5.72
C GLN A 285 -17.24 9.31 7.03
N ASP A 286 -17.23 10.65 6.98
CA ASP A 286 -17.04 11.51 8.15
C ASP A 286 -18.14 11.37 9.21
N LEU A 287 -19.31 10.84 8.83
CA LEU A 287 -20.44 10.62 9.73
C LEU A 287 -20.44 9.20 10.31
N ILE A 288 -20.04 8.21 9.50
CA ILE A 288 -20.15 6.79 9.84
C ILE A 288 -18.85 6.18 10.34
N CYS A 289 -17.72 6.90 10.26
CA CYS A 289 -16.42 6.42 10.72
C CYS A 289 -15.92 7.20 11.94
N ILE A 290 -15.24 6.49 12.82
CA ILE A 290 -14.60 7.08 14.00
C ILE A 290 -13.36 7.86 13.52
N PRO A 291 -13.21 9.15 13.87
CA PRO A 291 -12.03 9.92 13.51
C PRO A 291 -10.76 9.25 14.05
N ASN A 292 -9.75 9.10 13.21
CA ASN A 292 -8.46 8.58 13.67
C ASN A 292 -7.85 9.55 14.68
N SER A 293 -7.83 9.16 15.96
CA SER A 293 -7.26 9.92 17.08
C SER A 293 -5.71 10.03 17.04
N SER A 294 -5.10 9.91 15.86
CA SER A 294 -3.65 9.98 15.65
C SER A 294 -3.17 11.36 15.18
N VAL A 295 -4.05 12.32 14.91
CA VAL A 295 -3.63 13.70 14.64
C VAL A 295 -3.63 14.47 15.96
N LYS A 296 -2.54 14.36 16.73
CA LYS A 296 -2.15 15.46 17.62
C LYS A 296 -1.86 16.64 16.70
N VAL A 297 -2.83 17.54 16.55
CA VAL A 297 -2.56 18.90 16.11
C VAL A 297 -1.63 19.48 17.17
N VAL A 298 -0.34 19.52 16.85
CA VAL A 298 0.61 20.34 17.60
C VAL A 298 0.15 21.77 17.35
N ALA A 299 -0.44 22.36 18.39
CA ALA A 299 -0.75 23.78 18.46
C ALA A 299 0.56 24.59 18.51
#